data_AF-A0A524NIB4-F1
#
_entry.id   AF-A0A524NIB4-F1
#
_cell.length_a   1.000
_cell.length_b   1.000
_cell.length_c   1.000
_cell.angle_alpha   90.00
_cell.angle_beta   90.00
_cell.angle_gamma   90.00
#
_symmetry.space_group_name_H-M   'P 1'
#
loop_
_entity.id
_entity.type
_entity.pdbx_description
1 polymer ?
#
loop_
_entity_poly.entity_id
_entity_poly.type
_entity_poly.pdbx_seq_one_letter_code
_entity_poly.pdbx_strand_id
1 'polypeptide(L)' 'MSTEKQYYNEHPTFHVAVDCIIFGFDHGELKLLIHKRRFEPDKGLWSLFGGFVQ' A
#
# COMPACT_ATOMS: atom_id res chain seq x y z
N MET A 1 5.86 -34.28 -16.95
CA MET A 1 5.56 -32.96 -16.36
C MET A 1 4.52 -33.19 -15.27
N SER A 2 4.94 -33.16 -14.01
CA SER A 2 4.06 -33.33 -12.85
C SER A 2 3.19 -32.09 -12.67
N THR A 3 1.88 -32.27 -12.69
CA THR A 3 0.88 -31.23 -12.46
C THR A 3 0.91 -30.83 -10.98
N GLU A 4 1.27 -29.58 -10.68
CA GLU A 4 1.21 -29.07 -9.30
C GLU A 4 -0.24 -29.04 -8.81
N LYS A 5 -0.45 -29.54 -7.59
CA LYS A 5 -1.76 -29.59 -6.95
C LYS A 5 -2.06 -28.23 -6.33
N GLN A 6 -3.09 -27.55 -6.80
CA GLN A 6 -3.48 -26.22 -6.32
C GLN A 6 -4.56 -26.38 -5.24
N TYR A 7 -4.19 -26.16 -3.97
CA TYR A 7 -4.99 -26.57 -2.81
C TYR A 7 -6.20 -25.67 -2.47
N TYR A 8 -6.22 -24.40 -2.93
CA TYR A 8 -7.13 -23.37 -2.41
C TYR A 8 -7.91 -22.60 -3.49
N ASN A 9 -8.08 -23.19 -4.66
CA ASN A 9 -8.71 -22.52 -5.81
C ASN A 9 -10.19 -22.14 -5.62
N GLU A 10 -10.86 -22.78 -4.66
CA GLU A 10 -12.26 -22.49 -4.32
C GLU A 10 -12.42 -21.22 -3.49
N HIS A 11 -11.33 -20.67 -2.97
CA HIS A 11 -11.36 -19.46 -2.15
C HIS A 11 -11.05 -18.21 -2.98
N PRO A 12 -11.75 -17.08 -2.70
CA PRO A 12 -11.47 -15.83 -3.38
C PRO A 12 -10.10 -15.26 -3.00
N THR A 13 -9.49 -14.56 -3.93
CA THR A 13 -8.28 -13.77 -3.69
C THR A 13 -8.65 -12.30 -3.44
N PHE A 14 -7.78 -11.61 -2.71
CA PHE A 14 -7.98 -10.21 -2.35
C PHE A 14 -6.73 -9.41 -2.69
N HIS A 15 -6.93 -8.12 -3.01
CA HIS A 15 -5.82 -7.18 -3.13
C HIS A 15 -5.27 -6.85 -1.75
N VAL A 16 -3.97 -7.01 -1.57
CA VAL A 16 -3.28 -6.67 -0.32
C VAL A 16 -2.65 -5.29 -0.49
N ALA A 17 -3.25 -4.29 0.16
CA ALA A 17 -2.71 -2.93 0.21
C ALA A 17 -1.66 -2.79 1.33
N VAL A 18 -0.72 -1.89 1.13
CA VAL A 18 0.32 -1.51 2.10
C VAL A 18 0.30 0.01 2.21
N ASP A 19 0.25 0.53 3.44
CA ASP A 19 0.40 1.95 3.74
C ASP A 19 1.52 2.16 4.77
N CYS A 20 2.41 3.11 4.49
CA CYS A 20 3.59 3.38 5.29
C CYS A 20 3.43 4.70 6.04
N ILE A 21 3.71 4.65 7.34
CA ILE A 21 3.81 5.83 8.21
C ILE A 21 5.29 6.13 8.42
N ILE A 22 5.81 7.12 7.70
CA ILE A 22 7.23 7.46 7.70
C ILE A 22 7.43 8.75 8.48
N PHE A 23 7.95 8.62 9.70
CA PHE A 23 8.32 9.74 10.54
C PHE A 23 9.73 10.24 10.20
N GLY A 24 9.89 11.56 10.20
CA GLY A 24 11.17 12.24 10.21
C GLY A 24 11.24 13.15 11.43
N PHE A 25 12.42 13.35 12.00
CA PHE A 25 12.62 14.31 13.09
C PHE A 25 13.67 15.31 12.67
N ASP A 26 13.32 16.59 12.72
CA ASP A 26 14.17 17.67 12.22
C ASP A 26 13.88 18.96 13.01
N HIS A 27 14.94 19.64 13.46
CA HIS A 27 14.86 20.87 14.27
C HIS A 27 13.95 20.80 15.50
N GLY A 28 13.88 19.65 16.18
CA GLY A 28 13.04 19.48 17.37
C GLY A 28 11.58 19.13 17.06
N GLU A 29 11.21 19.05 15.78
CA GLU A 29 9.85 18.75 15.34
C GLU A 29 9.75 17.36 14.72
N LEU A 30 8.70 16.64 15.11
CA LEU A 30 8.30 15.39 14.45
C LEU A 30 7.48 15.71 13.20
N LYS A 31 7.91 15.18 12.06
CA LYS A 31 7.34 15.37 10.73
C LYS A 31 6.84 14.04 10.19
N LEU A 32 5.80 14.08 9.35
CA LEU A 32 5.26 12.91 8.66
C LEU A 32 5.41 13.10 7.15
N LEU A 33 5.95 12.09 6.47
CA LEU A 33 6.03 12.10 5.01
C LEU A 33 4.69 11.73 4.39
N ILE A 34 4.09 12.67 3.66
CA ILE A 34 2.81 12.52 2.93
C ILE A 34 2.95 13.01 1.49
N HIS A 35 2.08 12.54 0.59
CA HIS A 35 2.01 13.03 -0.78
C HIS A 35 0.57 13.31 -1.22
N LYS A 36 0.41 14.14 -2.27
CA LYS A 36 -0.88 14.28 -2.94
C LYS A 36 -1.10 13.11 -3.88
N ARG A 37 -2.26 12.45 -3.78
CA ARG A 37 -2.66 11.38 -4.71
C ARG A 37 -2.75 11.94 -6.12
N ARG A 38 -2.13 11.24 -7.07
CA ARG A 38 -2.13 11.63 -8.51
C ARG A 38 -3.18 10.89 -9.32
N PHE A 39 -3.91 9.95 -8.71
CA PHE A 39 -4.86 9.04 -9.35
C PHE A 39 -6.16 8.95 -8.55
N GLU A 40 -7.23 8.52 -9.21
CA GLU A 40 -8.51 8.23 -8.57
C GLU A 40 -8.51 6.85 -7.89
N PRO A 41 -9.32 6.64 -6.83
CA PRO A 41 -10.16 7.64 -6.18
C PRO A 41 -9.34 8.66 -5.37
N ASP A 42 -9.98 9.79 -5.04
CA ASP A 42 -9.48 10.83 -4.13
C ASP A 42 -8.25 11.58 -4.65
N LYS A 43 -8.21 11.80 -5.96
CA LYS A 43 -7.13 12.56 -6.60
C LYS A 43 -7.03 13.97 -6.00
N GLY A 44 -5.80 14.38 -5.67
CA GLY A 44 -5.52 15.70 -5.12
C GLY A 44 -5.58 15.78 -3.59
N LEU A 45 -6.16 14.79 -2.91
CA LEU A 45 -6.10 14.68 -1.45
C LEU A 45 -4.72 14.21 -0.97
N TRP A 46 -4.40 14.54 0.29
CA TRP A 46 -3.20 14.05 0.96
C TRP A 46 -3.37 12.61 1.38
N SER A 47 -2.33 11.80 1.19
CA SER A 47 -2.30 10.39 1.53
C SER A 47 -0.93 10.00 2.10
N LEU A 48 -0.94 8.92 2.89
CA LEU A 48 0.26 8.17 3.20
C LEU A 48 0.84 7.58 1.91
N PHE A 49 2.13 7.28 1.96
CA PHE A 49 2.77 6.50 0.92
C PHE A 49 2.34 5.05 1.04
N GLY A 50 1.79 4.50 -0.04
CA GLY A 50 1.28 3.15 -0.06
C GLY A 50 1.10 2.60 -1.47
N GLY A 51 0.75 1.32 -1.56
CA GLY A 51 0.58 0.59 -2.80
C GLY A 51 -0.04 -0.78 -2.58
N PHE A 52 0.05 -1.66 -3.58
CA PHE A 52 -0.41 -3.05 -3.50
C PHE A 52 0.79 -4.00 -3.62
N VAL A 53 0.71 -5.15 -2.95
CA VAL A 53 1.72 -6.22 -3.05
C VAL A 53 1.71 -6.81 -4.47
N GLN A 54 2.90 -7.05 -5.04
CA GLN A 54 3.11 -7.67 -6.35
C GLN A 54 3.63 -9.11 -6.23
#